data_AF-A0A957PPE1-F1
#
_entry.id   AF-A0A957PPE1-F1
#
_cell.length_a   1.000
_cell.length_b   1.000
_cell.length_c   1.000
_cell.angle_alpha   90.00
_cell.angle_beta   90.00
_cell.angle_gamma   90.00
#
_symmetry.space_group_name_H-M   'P 1'
#
loop_
_entity.id
_entity.type
_entity.pdbx_description
1 polymer ?
#
loop_
_entity_poly.entity_id
_entity_poly.type
_entity_poly.pdbx_seq_one_letter_code
_entity_poly.pdbx_strand_id
1 'polypeptide(L)'
;VLTLGAIYDPMRDEMFTAEKGKGAFLNGKKLQVSNTNELGKSLLVTGFPYDTWNTELDNFKYFERLAKRTQGVRRLGSAALDACYVGAGRFDGFWEYKLKPWDVAAGGLIAAEAGAKVTSIDGRDNFLAAPMSILAATPGIYDAVKEQLG
;
A
#
# COMPACT_ATOMS: atom_id res chain seq x y z
N VAL A 1 -10.47 -2.85 15.72
CA VAL A 1 -10.63 -1.60 14.93
C VAL A 1 -9.35 -0.81 15.08
N LEU A 2 -8.75 -0.34 13.98
CA LEU A 2 -7.60 0.56 14.02
C LEU A 2 -8.07 1.99 14.28
N THR A 3 -7.43 2.66 15.23
CA THR A 3 -7.84 4.01 15.68
C THR A 3 -6.73 5.04 15.53
N LEU A 4 -5.47 4.61 15.71
CA LEU A 4 -4.27 5.42 15.64
C LEU A 4 -3.19 4.66 14.85
N GLY A 5 -2.38 5.40 14.11
CA GLY A 5 -1.24 4.86 13.37
C GLY A 5 -0.07 5.85 13.43
N ALA A 6 1.14 5.33 13.62
CA ALA A 6 2.37 6.11 13.57
C ALA A 6 3.48 5.27 12.92
N ILE A 7 4.19 5.84 11.96
CA ILE A 7 5.36 5.25 11.31
C ILE A 7 6.42 6.35 11.20
N TYR A 8 7.64 6.05 11.64
CA TYR A 8 8.76 6.98 11.60
C TYR A 8 9.90 6.42 10.76
N ASP A 9 10.33 7.18 9.75
CA ASP A 9 11.60 6.94 9.06
C ASP A 9 12.69 7.84 9.70
N PRO A 10 13.56 7.28 10.55
CA PRO A 10 14.59 8.07 11.24
C PRO A 10 15.70 8.55 10.30
N MET A 11 15.87 7.91 9.13
CA MET A 11 16.93 8.29 8.19
C MET A 11 16.57 9.55 7.41
N ARG A 12 15.26 9.85 7.29
CA ARG A 12 14.72 11.02 6.58
C ARG A 12 14.03 12.03 7.49
N ASP A 13 13.92 11.70 8.78
CA ASP A 13 13.12 12.45 9.75
C ASP A 13 11.67 12.64 9.29
N GLU A 14 11.03 11.55 8.87
CA GLU A 14 9.65 11.54 8.38
C GLU A 14 8.73 10.81 9.36
N MET A 15 7.89 11.57 10.07
CA MET A 15 6.87 11.07 10.97
C MET A 15 5.50 11.08 10.29
N PHE A 16 5.03 9.90 9.93
CA PHE A 16 3.67 9.66 9.42
C PHE A 16 2.74 9.33 10.58
N THR A 17 1.61 10.04 10.69
CA THR A 17 0.60 9.79 11.73
C THR A 17 -0.80 9.81 11.15
N ALA A 18 -1.72 9.09 11.77
CA ALA A 18 -3.14 9.15 11.46
C ALA A 18 -4.00 8.85 12.69
N GLU A 19 -5.16 9.49 12.74
CA GLU A 19 -6.24 9.15 13.65
C GLU A 19 -7.51 8.94 12.84
N LYS A 20 -8.26 7.88 13.16
CA LYS A 20 -9.46 7.50 12.43
C LYS A 20 -10.46 8.65 12.35
N GLY A 21 -10.83 9.03 11.14
CA GLY A 21 -11.77 10.12 10.85
C GLY A 21 -11.19 11.53 10.98
N LYS A 22 -9.88 11.67 11.27
CA LYS A 22 -9.21 12.98 11.39
C LYS A 22 -8.16 13.22 10.31
N GLY A 23 -7.93 12.26 9.43
CA GLY A 23 -6.93 12.34 8.37
C GLY A 23 -5.55 11.86 8.80
N ALA A 24 -4.63 11.89 7.84
CA ALA A 24 -3.24 11.51 7.99
C ALA A 24 -2.28 12.68 7.75
N PHE A 25 -1.11 12.63 8.36
CA PHE A 25 -0.13 13.71 8.37
C PHE A 25 1.29 13.17 8.19
N LEU A 26 2.15 13.96 7.52
CA LEU A 26 3.59 13.81 7.48
C LEU A 26 4.22 15.06 8.09
N ASN A 27 4.92 14.90 9.21
CA ASN A 27 5.53 16.01 9.96
C ASN A 27 4.53 17.15 10.23
N GLY A 28 3.30 16.78 10.62
CA GLY A 28 2.21 17.72 10.91
C GLY A 28 1.50 18.30 9.68
N LYS A 29 1.97 18.05 8.46
CA LYS A 29 1.30 18.47 7.23
C LYS A 29 0.34 17.41 6.74
N LYS A 30 -0.88 17.80 6.39
CA LYS A 30 -1.92 16.86 5.93
C LYS A 30 -1.48 16.15 4.65
N LEU A 31 -1.72 14.84 4.61
CA LEU A 31 -1.47 13.99 3.44
C LEU A 31 -2.68 13.93 2.52
N GLN A 32 -2.41 13.64 1.25
CA GLN A 32 -3.39 13.29 0.25
C GLN A 32 -2.72 12.34 -0.76
N VAL A 33 -3.46 11.30 -1.17
CA VAL A 33 -3.04 10.45 -2.29
C VAL A 33 -2.88 11.24 -3.59
N SER A 34 -2.21 10.65 -4.58
CA SER A 34 -2.12 11.22 -5.92
C SER A 34 -3.48 11.28 -6.62
N ASN A 35 -3.58 12.09 -7.69
CA ASN A 35 -4.77 12.16 -8.53
C ASN A 35 -4.69 11.25 -9.78
N THR A 36 -3.77 10.28 -9.79
CA THR A 36 -3.57 9.39 -10.94
C THR A 36 -4.81 8.54 -11.18
N ASN A 37 -5.30 8.55 -12.42
CA ASN A 37 -6.54 7.88 -12.83
C ASN A 37 -6.35 6.90 -14.00
N GLU A 38 -5.11 6.67 -14.43
CA GLU A 38 -4.77 5.77 -15.52
C GLU A 38 -3.64 4.83 -15.07
N LEU A 39 -3.85 3.52 -15.18
CA LEU A 39 -2.86 2.51 -14.79
C LEU A 39 -1.51 2.71 -15.50
N GLY A 40 -1.55 3.02 -16.80
CA GLY A 40 -0.36 3.29 -17.61
C GLY A 40 0.49 4.49 -17.15
N LYS A 41 -0.10 5.40 -16.37
CA LYS A 41 0.57 6.59 -15.81
C LYS A 41 0.94 6.43 -14.34
N SER A 42 0.68 5.26 -13.76
CA SER A 42 0.94 5.00 -12.34
C SER A 42 2.35 4.48 -12.07
N LEU A 43 2.87 4.79 -10.88
CA LEU A 43 4.06 4.20 -10.29
C LEU A 43 3.67 3.42 -9.04
N LEU A 44 3.96 2.12 -9.04
CA LEU A 44 3.56 1.22 -7.96
C LEU A 44 4.76 0.79 -7.11
N VAL A 45 4.46 0.19 -5.96
CA VAL A 45 5.43 -0.45 -5.09
C VAL A 45 4.91 -1.80 -4.60
N THR A 46 5.80 -2.76 -4.36
CA THR A 46 5.43 -4.09 -3.85
C THR A 46 6.59 -4.74 -3.09
N GLY A 47 6.32 -5.91 -2.52
CA GLY A 47 7.32 -6.75 -1.87
C GLY A 47 7.16 -8.24 -2.24
N PHE A 48 8.00 -9.07 -1.66
CA PHE A 48 8.08 -10.50 -1.96
C PHE A 48 8.19 -11.25 -0.63
N PRO A 49 7.38 -12.29 -0.41
CA PRO A 49 7.39 -13.01 0.86
C PRO A 49 8.72 -13.73 1.09
N TYR A 50 9.10 -13.95 2.35
CA TYR A 50 10.39 -14.61 2.65
C TYR A 50 10.50 -16.04 2.11
N ASP A 51 9.37 -16.71 1.88
CA ASP A 51 9.29 -18.07 1.32
C ASP A 51 8.97 -18.10 -0.19
N THR A 52 9.23 -16.99 -0.91
CA THR A 52 8.94 -16.80 -2.35
C THR A 52 9.31 -18.02 -3.21
N TRP A 53 10.44 -18.69 -2.93
CA TRP A 53 10.92 -19.83 -3.73
C TRP A 53 10.13 -21.12 -3.54
N ASN A 54 9.29 -21.21 -2.50
CA ASN A 54 8.62 -22.44 -2.08
C ASN A 54 7.08 -22.30 -2.09
N THR A 55 6.53 -21.27 -2.73
CA THR A 55 5.10 -20.95 -2.67
C THR A 55 4.58 -20.46 -4.01
N GLU A 56 3.34 -20.80 -4.36
CA GLU A 56 2.67 -20.26 -5.56
C GLU A 56 2.17 -18.81 -5.38
N LEU A 57 2.14 -18.33 -4.14
CA LEU A 57 1.82 -16.93 -3.79
C LEU A 57 3.10 -16.10 -3.65
N ASP A 58 3.98 -16.22 -4.64
CA ASP A 58 5.34 -15.63 -4.69
C ASP A 58 5.37 -14.17 -5.15
N ASN A 59 4.25 -13.66 -5.65
CA ASN A 59 4.07 -12.33 -6.22
C ASN A 59 4.73 -12.06 -7.60
N PHE A 60 5.53 -12.97 -8.16
CA PHE A 60 6.26 -12.71 -9.42
C PHE A 60 5.33 -12.50 -10.61
N LYS A 61 4.30 -13.34 -10.76
CA LYS A 61 3.33 -13.22 -11.86
C LYS A 61 2.59 -11.88 -11.85
N TYR A 62 2.31 -11.35 -10.67
CA TYR A 62 1.60 -10.09 -10.49
C TYR A 62 2.52 -8.89 -10.72
N PHE A 63 3.75 -8.98 -10.19
CA PHE A 63 4.80 -8.01 -10.46
C PHE A 63 5.03 -7.87 -11.97
N GLU A 64 5.21 -8.96 -12.71
CA GLU A 64 5.42 -8.92 -14.15
C GLU A 64 4.25 -8.26 -14.89
N ARG A 65 3.02 -8.66 -14.55
CA ARG A 65 1.80 -8.14 -15.17
C ARG A 65 1.65 -6.64 -14.97
N LEU A 66 1.88 -6.14 -13.77
CA LEU A 66 1.77 -4.72 -13.43
C LEU A 66 2.97 -3.91 -13.96
N ALA A 67 4.19 -4.45 -13.89
CA ALA A 67 5.38 -3.78 -14.42
C ALA A 67 5.28 -3.53 -15.93
N LYS A 68 4.61 -4.41 -16.68
CA LYS A 68 4.34 -4.23 -18.12
C LYS A 68 3.22 -3.24 -18.46
N ARG A 69 2.45 -2.75 -17.46
CA ARG A 69 1.25 -1.93 -17.65
C ARG A 69 1.28 -0.58 -16.95
N THR A 70 2.38 -0.28 -16.25
CA THR A 70 2.56 0.92 -15.42
C THR A 70 3.88 1.60 -15.80
N GLN A 71 4.17 2.77 -15.25
CA GLN A 71 5.48 3.43 -15.41
C GLN A 71 6.60 2.65 -14.70
N GLY A 72 6.24 1.75 -13.79
CA GLY A 72 7.13 0.82 -13.16
C GLY A 72 6.63 0.40 -11.79
N VAL A 73 7.32 -0.60 -11.24
CA VAL A 73 7.09 -1.12 -9.91
C VAL A 73 8.39 -1.01 -9.13
N ARG A 74 8.35 -0.42 -7.93
CA ARG A 74 9.48 -0.36 -7.00
C ARG A 74 9.39 -1.46 -5.96
N ARG A 75 10.51 -1.73 -5.29
CA ARG A 75 10.61 -2.63 -4.14
C ARG A 75 11.53 -1.96 -3.12
N LEU A 76 10.98 -1.32 -2.10
CA LEU A 76 11.77 -0.58 -1.11
C LEU A 76 12.17 -1.42 0.10
N GLY A 77 11.37 -2.44 0.43
CA GLY A 77 11.67 -3.39 1.52
C GLY A 77 11.10 -3.00 2.89
N SER A 78 10.15 -2.07 2.93
CA SER A 78 9.41 -1.74 4.15
C SER A 78 7.93 -1.52 3.80
N ALA A 79 7.11 -2.55 3.99
CA ALA A 79 5.66 -2.50 3.73
C ALA A 79 4.97 -1.35 4.50
N ALA A 80 5.45 -1.05 5.71
CA ALA A 80 4.99 0.06 6.51
C ALA A 80 5.17 1.40 5.78
N LEU A 81 6.38 1.67 5.28
CA LEU A 81 6.68 2.90 4.52
C LEU A 81 6.02 2.89 3.14
N ASP A 82 5.93 1.74 2.48
CA ASP A 82 5.29 1.61 1.17
C ASP A 82 3.82 2.06 1.23
N ALA A 83 3.07 1.64 2.25
CA ALA A 83 1.71 2.12 2.49
C ALA A 83 1.64 3.62 2.82
N CYS A 84 2.55 4.13 3.66
CA CYS A 84 2.63 5.57 3.95
C CYS A 84 2.93 6.40 2.70
N TYR A 85 3.77 5.89 1.80
CA TYR A 85 4.16 6.55 0.56
C TYR A 85 3.02 6.58 -0.47
N VAL A 86 2.10 5.60 -0.45
CA VAL A 86 0.82 5.71 -1.15
C VAL A 86 -0.02 6.85 -0.57
N GLY A 87 -0.17 6.90 0.76
CA GLY A 87 -0.89 8.00 1.43
C GLY A 87 -0.30 9.38 1.15
N ALA A 88 1.02 9.47 0.95
CA ALA A 88 1.70 10.70 0.58
C ALA A 88 1.74 11.00 -0.93
N GLY A 89 1.10 10.18 -1.76
CA GLY A 89 1.08 10.35 -3.22
C GLY A 89 2.44 10.16 -3.90
N ARG A 90 3.42 9.54 -3.23
CA ARG A 90 4.74 9.20 -3.81
C ARG A 90 4.65 7.95 -4.69
N PHE A 91 3.72 7.07 -4.36
CA PHE A 91 3.29 5.95 -5.19
C PHE A 91 1.79 6.01 -5.35
N ASP A 92 1.30 5.47 -6.46
CA ASP A 92 -0.14 5.42 -6.74
C ASP A 92 -0.79 4.16 -6.17
N GLY A 93 0.01 3.11 -5.91
CA GLY A 93 -0.47 1.90 -5.29
C GLY A 93 0.62 0.99 -4.73
N PHE A 94 0.22 0.19 -3.74
CA PHE A 94 0.99 -0.80 -3.03
C PHE A 94 0.19 -2.09 -2.90
N TRP A 95 0.82 -3.23 -3.17
CA TRP A 95 0.25 -4.53 -2.82
C TRP A 95 1.32 -5.49 -2.34
N GLU A 96 0.97 -6.40 -1.43
CA GLU A 96 1.85 -7.49 -0.99
C GLU A 96 1.07 -8.61 -0.27
N TYR A 97 1.58 -9.84 -0.35
CA TYR A 97 1.03 -11.04 0.30
C TYR A 97 1.85 -11.43 1.53
N LYS A 98 1.24 -12.23 2.42
CA LYS A 98 1.89 -12.88 3.58
C LYS A 98 2.53 -11.92 4.60
N LEU A 99 2.06 -10.70 4.64
CA LEU A 99 2.40 -9.72 5.67
C LEU A 99 1.86 -10.14 7.03
N LYS A 100 2.39 -9.54 8.08
CA LYS A 100 1.90 -9.68 9.45
C LYS A 100 1.13 -8.42 9.84
N PRO A 101 0.30 -8.46 10.90
CA PRO A 101 -0.53 -7.31 11.27
C PRO A 101 0.31 -6.06 11.58
N TRP A 102 1.48 -6.24 12.18
CA TRP A 102 2.39 -5.14 12.52
C TRP A 102 3.04 -4.48 11.29
N ASP A 103 3.14 -5.18 10.15
CA ASP A 103 3.73 -4.63 8.93
C ASP A 103 2.81 -3.60 8.26
N VAL A 104 1.49 -3.75 8.43
CA VAL A 104 0.48 -2.98 7.65
C VAL A 104 -0.57 -2.25 8.49
N ALA A 105 -0.75 -2.56 9.77
CA ALA A 105 -1.80 -1.92 10.57
C ALA A 105 -1.68 -0.38 10.58
N ALA A 106 -0.52 0.15 10.95
CA ALA A 106 -0.32 1.59 11.00
C ALA A 106 -0.33 2.22 9.59
N GLY A 107 0.43 1.63 8.65
CA GLY A 107 0.55 2.15 7.29
C GLY A 107 -0.77 2.11 6.50
N GLY A 108 -1.56 1.05 6.67
CA GLY A 108 -2.87 0.92 6.05
C GLY A 108 -3.88 1.93 6.57
N LEU A 109 -3.90 2.21 7.89
CA LEU A 109 -4.72 3.30 8.44
C LEU A 109 -4.27 4.66 7.89
N ILE A 110 -2.96 4.92 7.86
CA ILE A 110 -2.38 6.17 7.32
C ILE A 110 -2.78 6.36 5.86
N ALA A 111 -2.66 5.32 5.03
CA ALA A 111 -3.05 5.38 3.63
C ALA A 111 -4.56 5.65 3.47
N ALA A 112 -5.40 4.95 4.23
CA ALA A 112 -6.85 5.11 4.19
C ALA A 112 -7.29 6.53 4.59
N GLU A 113 -6.74 7.07 5.68
CA GLU A 113 -7.03 8.44 6.16
C GLU A 113 -6.46 9.53 5.24
N ALA A 114 -5.47 9.21 4.39
CA ALA A 114 -5.00 10.08 3.32
C ALA A 114 -5.85 10.01 2.03
N GLY A 115 -6.86 9.14 1.98
CA GLY A 115 -7.78 8.98 0.86
C GLY A 115 -7.50 7.79 -0.05
N ALA A 116 -6.58 6.88 0.30
CA ALA A 116 -6.39 5.64 -0.43
C ALA A 116 -7.56 4.67 -0.18
N LYS A 117 -7.91 3.88 -1.19
CA LYS A 117 -8.74 2.68 -0.97
C LYS A 117 -7.82 1.56 -0.50
N VAL A 118 -8.13 0.99 0.65
CA VAL A 118 -7.31 -0.05 1.31
C VAL A 118 -8.15 -1.27 1.61
N THR A 119 -7.74 -2.41 1.08
CA THR A 119 -8.39 -3.71 1.29
C THR A 119 -7.33 -4.81 1.37
N SER A 120 -7.75 -6.04 1.64
CA SER A 120 -6.97 -7.20 1.20
C SER A 120 -7.01 -7.35 -0.31
N ILE A 121 -6.11 -8.13 -0.91
CA ILE A 121 -6.04 -8.27 -2.37
C ILE A 121 -7.33 -8.89 -2.95
N ASP A 122 -7.97 -9.82 -2.23
CA ASP A 122 -9.29 -10.37 -2.62
C ASP A 122 -10.45 -9.36 -2.46
N GLY A 123 -10.19 -8.21 -1.84
CA GLY A 123 -11.13 -7.10 -1.69
C GLY A 123 -11.92 -7.09 -0.39
N ARG A 124 -11.60 -7.94 0.60
CA ARG A 124 -12.19 -7.79 1.94
C ARG A 124 -11.67 -6.50 2.59
N ASP A 125 -12.57 -5.73 3.19
CA ASP A 125 -12.25 -4.50 3.92
C ASP A 125 -11.27 -4.73 5.08
N ASN A 126 -11.38 -5.88 5.74
CA ASN A 126 -10.48 -6.24 6.82
C ASN A 126 -9.18 -6.88 6.29
N PHE A 127 -8.24 -6.03 5.84
CA PHE A 127 -6.92 -6.45 5.37
C PHE A 127 -6.02 -7.08 6.44
N LEU A 128 -6.40 -7.00 7.72
CA LEU A 128 -5.73 -7.67 8.83
C LEU A 128 -6.21 -9.11 9.06
N ALA A 129 -7.27 -9.54 8.36
CA ALA A 129 -7.76 -10.92 8.47
C ALA A 129 -6.86 -11.89 7.70
N ALA A 130 -6.71 -13.10 8.23
CA ALA A 130 -6.06 -14.18 7.50
C ALA A 130 -6.92 -14.62 6.27
N PRO A 131 -6.31 -15.06 5.16
CA PRO A 131 -4.90 -14.85 4.81
C PRO A 131 -4.60 -13.36 4.59
N MET A 132 -3.54 -12.87 5.24
CA MET A 132 -3.21 -11.45 5.22
C MET A 132 -2.55 -11.05 3.90
N SER A 133 -3.10 -9.99 3.34
CA SER A 133 -2.61 -9.28 2.17
C SER A 133 -3.11 -7.86 2.24
N ILE A 134 -2.47 -6.97 1.49
CA ILE A 134 -2.93 -5.60 1.35
C ILE A 134 -2.92 -5.19 -0.11
N LEU A 135 -3.91 -4.38 -0.48
CA LEU A 135 -3.93 -3.53 -1.65
C LEU A 135 -4.32 -2.13 -1.15
N ALA A 136 -3.40 -1.18 -1.27
CA ALA A 136 -3.64 0.23 -1.00
C ALA A 136 -3.37 0.99 -2.30
N ALA A 137 -4.35 1.75 -2.80
CA ALA A 137 -4.15 2.54 -4.02
C ALA A 137 -4.96 3.83 -4.01
N THR A 138 -4.51 4.83 -4.78
CA THR A 138 -5.36 5.99 -5.07
C THR A 138 -6.66 5.53 -5.74
N PRO A 139 -7.82 6.14 -5.43
CA PRO A 139 -9.12 5.67 -5.95
C PRO A 139 -9.17 5.54 -7.47
N GLY A 140 -8.46 6.42 -8.19
CA GLY A 140 -8.49 6.46 -9.66
C GLY A 140 -7.93 5.23 -10.36
N ILE A 141 -7.09 4.42 -9.70
CA ILE A 141 -6.51 3.20 -10.31
C ILE A 141 -6.82 1.92 -9.54
N TYR A 142 -7.46 2.01 -8.38
CA TYR A 142 -7.63 0.87 -7.49
C TYR A 142 -8.27 -0.34 -8.20
N ASP A 143 -9.37 -0.15 -8.93
CA ASP A 143 -10.08 -1.27 -9.56
C ASP A 143 -9.25 -1.89 -10.70
N ALA A 144 -8.51 -1.06 -11.45
CA ALA A 144 -7.61 -1.52 -12.50
C ALA A 144 -6.44 -2.34 -11.93
N VAL A 145 -5.87 -1.93 -10.79
CA VAL A 145 -4.83 -2.70 -10.10
C VAL A 145 -5.40 -4.01 -9.58
N LYS A 146 -6.58 -3.98 -8.92
CA LYS A 146 -7.23 -5.17 -8.40
C LYS A 146 -7.46 -6.21 -9.49
N GLU A 147 -7.99 -5.81 -10.65
CA GLU A 147 -8.18 -6.70 -11.81
C GLU A 147 -6.87 -7.41 -12.24
N GLN A 148 -5.72 -6.73 -12.14
CA GLN A 148 -4.44 -7.37 -12.44
C GLN A 148 -4.02 -8.40 -11.37
N LEU A 149 -4.47 -8.26 -10.13
CA LEU A 149 -4.17 -9.15 -9.01
C LEU A 149 -5.11 -10.37 -8.92
N GLY A 150 -6.20 -10.37 -9.68
CA GLY A 150 -7.23 -11.43 -9.70
C GLY A 150 -8.39 -11.11 -8.79
#